data_AF-A0A078RZR2-F1
#
_entry.id   AF-A0A078RZR2-F1
#
_cell.length_a   1.000
_cell.length_b   1.000
_cell.length_c   1.000
_cell.angle_alpha   90.00
_cell.angle_beta   90.00
_cell.angle_gamma   90.00
#
_symmetry.space_group_name_H-M   'P 1'
#
loop_
_entity.id
_entity.type
_entity.pdbx_description
1 polymer ?
#
loop_
_entity_poly.entity_id
_entity_poly.type
_entity_poly.pdbx_seq_one_letter_code
_entity_poly.pdbx_strand_id
1 'polypeptide(L)' 'MIEYIRGGIAELSPATAIIDCNGLGYGVNISLNTYAAIQGKKECKLYIY' A
#
# COMPACT_ATOMS: atom_id res chain seq x y z
N MET A 1 -4.33 -17.22 2.20
CA MET A 1 -4.77 -15.96 2.85
C MET A 1 -3.57 -15.02 2.82
N ILE A 2 -3.72 -13.78 2.38
CA ILE A 2 -2.61 -12.84 2.20
C ILE A 2 -2.42 -12.08 3.52
N GLU A 3 -1.29 -12.29 4.20
CA GLU A 3 -1.01 -11.63 5.50
C GLU A 3 -0.44 -10.21 5.32
N TYR A 4 0.31 -9.99 4.25
CA TYR A 4 0.86 -8.68 3.93
C TYR A 4 1.23 -8.60 2.45
N ILE A 5 1.36 -7.36 1.99
CA ILE A 5 1.89 -7.02 0.68
C ILE A 5 3.07 -6.08 0.88
N ARG A 6 4.18 -6.38 0.21
CA ARG A 6 5.37 -5.54 0.19
C ARG A 6 5.68 -5.20 -1.26
N GLY A 7 5.86 -3.92 -1.54
CA GLY A 7 6.18 -3.46 -2.88
C GLY A 7 6.33 -1.95 -2.95
N GLY A 8 6.42 -1.45 -4.18
CA GLY A 8 6.49 -0.02 -4.47
C GLY A 8 5.10 0.62 -4.40
N ILE A 9 5.01 1.84 -3.89
CA ILE A 9 3.77 2.62 -3.95
C ILE A 9 3.62 3.15 -5.36
N ALA A 10 2.69 2.60 -6.13
CA ALA A 10 2.40 3.06 -7.50
C ALA A 10 1.46 4.28 -7.46
N GLU A 11 0.42 4.21 -6.64
CA GLU A 11 -0.55 5.28 -6.47
C GLU A 11 -1.03 5.32 -5.02
N LEU A 12 -1.20 6.53 -4.47
CA LEU A 12 -1.55 6.72 -3.07
C LEU A 12 -2.70 7.71 -2.94
N SER A 13 -3.81 7.22 -2.38
CA SER A 13 -5.02 7.99 -2.06
C SER A 13 -5.33 7.87 -0.56
N PRO A 14 -6.05 8.84 0.04
CA PRO A 14 -6.31 8.86 1.48
C PRO A 14 -7.11 7.66 2.01
N ALA A 15 -7.88 6.98 1.14
CA ALA A 15 -8.64 5.78 1.48
C ALA A 15 -8.11 4.49 0.82
N THR A 16 -7.18 4.60 -0.14
CA THR A 16 -6.73 3.47 -0.96
C THR A 16 -5.25 3.63 -1.32
N ALA A 17 -4.46 2.57 -1.23
CA ALA A 17 -3.10 2.53 -1.76
C ALA A 17 -3.01 1.44 -2.84
N ILE A 18 -2.36 1.76 -3.95
CA ILE A 18 -1.98 0.80 -4.99
C ILE A 18 -0.51 0.45 -4.79
N ILE A 19 -0.24 -0.81 -4.48
CA ILE A 19 1.11 -1.33 -4.33
C ILE A 19 1.47 -2.16 -5.55
N ASP A 20 2.51 -1.77 -6.28
CA ASP A 20 3.11 -2.59 -7.33
C ASP A 20 4.10 -3.57 -6.71
N CYS A 21 3.83 -4.86 -6.90
CA CYS A 21 4.72 -5.93 -6.51
C CYS A 21 5.12 -6.73 -7.76
N ASN A 22 6.25 -6.36 -8.36
CA ASN A 22 6.78 -7.00 -9.57
C ASN A 22 5.78 -7.02 -10.75
N GLY A 23 5.07 -5.92 -10.99
CA GLY A 23 4.09 -5.79 -12.08
C GLY A 23 2.67 -6.26 -11.74
N LEU A 24 2.41 -6.65 -10.49
CA LEU A 24 1.06 -6.88 -9.97
C LEU A 24 0.64 -5.70 -9.09
N GLY A 25 -0.36 -4.96 -9.54
CA GLY A 25 -0.95 -3.84 -8.80
C GLY A 25 -2.00 -4.31 -7.81
N TYR A 26 -1.72 -4.15 -6.52
CA TYR A 26 -2.63 -4.49 -5.43
C TYR A 26 -3.26 -3.23 -4.85
N GLY A 27 -4.57 -3.06 -5.08
CA GLY A 27 -5.35 -2.02 -4.43
C GLY A 27 -5.80 -2.46 -3.04
N VAL A 28 -5.27 -1.81 -2.01
CA VAL A 28 -5.64 -2.05 -0.61
C VAL A 28 -6.33 -0.82 -0.03
N ASN A 29 -7.40 -1.05 0.71
CA ASN A 29 -8.06 0.02 1.45
C ASN A 29 -7.21 0.34 2.68
N ILE A 30 -6.95 1.63 2.90
CA ILE A 30 -6.09 2.10 3.99
C ILE A 30 -6.79 3.19 4.79
N SER A 31 -6.39 3.34 6.05
CA SER A 31 -6.83 4.46 6.88
C SER A 31 -6.02 5.72 6.58
N LEU A 32 -6.55 6.89 6.93
CA LEU A 32 -5.80 8.15 6.85
C LEU A 32 -4.49 8.13 7.68
N ASN A 33 -4.47 7.41 8.80
CA ASN A 33 -3.25 7.21 9.60
C ASN A 33 -2.17 6.47 8.79
N THR A 34 -2.58 5.38 8.12
CA THR A 34 -1.68 4.59 7.27
C THR A 34 -1.20 5.42 6.08
N TYR A 35 -2.10 6.19 5.44
CA TYR A 35 -1.76 7.12 4.36
C TYR A 35 -0.65 8.08 4.80
N ALA A 36 -0.82 8.79 5.91
CA ALA A 36 0.19 9.72 6.42
C ALA A 36 1.54 9.05 6.74
N ALA A 37 1.52 7.79 7.19
CA ALA A 37 2.73 7.04 7.53
C ALA A 37 3.50 6.48 6.32
N ILE A 38 2.84 6.30 5.17
CA ILE A 38 3.44 5.81 3.93
C ILE A 38 3.63 6.91 2.88
N GLN A 39 2.98 8.06 3.08
CA GLN A 39 3.16 9.25 2.24
C GLN A 39 4.63 9.66 2.21
N GLY A 40 5.18 9.77 1.00
CA GLY A 40 6.59 10.10 0.77
C GLY A 40 7.56 8.91 0.79
N LYS A 41 7.09 7.67 1.04
CA LYS A 41 7.90 6.46 0.90
C LYS A 41 7.78 5.89 -0.51
N LYS A 42 8.88 5.33 -1.04
CA LYS A 42 8.87 4.62 -2.33
C LYS A 42 8.38 3.19 -2.22
N GLU A 43 8.68 2.55 -1.09
CA GLU A 43 8.29 1.16 -0.80
C GLU A 43 7.67 1.09 0.59
N CYS A 44 6.68 0.22 0.74
CA CYS A 44 6.06 -0.03 2.03
C CYS A 44 5.62 -1.50 2.16
N LYS A 45 5.46 -1.92 3.41
CA LYS A 45 4.90 -3.22 3.78
C LYS A 45 3.59 -2.97 4.49
N LEU A 46 2.49 -3.37 3.86
CA LEU A 46 1.13 -3.24 4.39
C LEU A 46 0.66 -4.61 4.84
N TYR A 47 0.25 -4.72 6.09
CA TYR A 47 -0.42 -5.90 6.62
C TYR A 47 -1.90 -5.82 6.29
N ILE A 48 -2.47 -6.93 5.82
CA ILE A 48 -3.85 -7.01 5.36
C ILE A 48 -4.55 -8.03 6.25
N TYR A 49 -5.70 -7.63 6.75
CA TYR A 49 -6.55 -8.44 7.61
C TYR A 49 -7.99 -8.38 7.11
#